data_AF-A0A435HSK7-F1
#
_entry.id   AF-A0A435HSK7-F1
#
_cell.length_a   1.000
_cell.length_b   1.000
_cell.length_c   1.000
_cell.angle_alpha   90.00
_cell.angle_beta   90.00
_cell.angle_gamma   90.00
#
_symmetry.space_group_name_H-M   'P 1'
#
loop_
_entity.id
_entity.type
_entity.pdbx_description
1 polymer ?
#
loop_
_entity_poly.entity_id
_entity_poly.type
_entity_poly.pdbx_seq_one_letter_code
_entity_poly.pdbx_strand_id
1 'polypeptide(L)'
;MNIFADFTARIIKAVEALDLKDKDGISPDLSRIAVEPPRDDSHGDLATNAAMVLAKPTGQNPRALAERLAQALRDDKDVAATEVAGPGFVNLR
;
A
#
# COMPACT_ATOMS: atom_id res chain seq x y z
N MET A 1 -7.08 -20.24 3.98
CA MET A 1 -6.20 -19.21 3.38
C MET A 1 -6.85 -17.87 3.67
N ASN A 2 -6.14 -16.95 4.34
CA ASN A 2 -6.69 -15.63 4.67
C ASN A 2 -6.05 -14.62 3.72
N ILE A 3 -6.77 -14.30 2.64
CA ILE A 3 -6.29 -13.43 1.56
C ILE A 3 -5.79 -12.07 2.09
N PHE A 4 -6.42 -11.52 3.12
CA PHE A 4 -6.01 -10.24 3.72
C PHE A 4 -4.64 -10.36 4.41
N ALA A 5 -4.39 -11.45 5.12
CA ALA A 5 -3.10 -11.69 5.77
C ALA A 5 -2.00 -11.92 4.72
N ASP A 6 -2.30 -12.69 3.67
CA ASP A 6 -1.36 -12.97 2.59
C ASP A 6 -0.97 -11.68 1.84
N PHE A 7 -1.96 -10.84 1.50
CA PHE A 7 -1.71 -9.55 0.86
C PHE A 7 -1.08 -8.52 1.79
N THR A 8 -1.37 -8.55 3.09
CA THR A 8 -0.67 -7.70 4.06
C THR A 8 0.84 -7.98 4.03
N ALA A 9 1.23 -9.25 4.04
CA ALA A 9 2.64 -9.63 3.95
C ALA A 9 3.29 -9.20 2.62
N ARG A 10 2.58 -9.35 1.50
CA ARG A 10 3.06 -8.90 0.18
C ARG A 10 3.22 -7.39 0.09
N ILE A 11 2.27 -6.63 0.63
CA ILE A 11 2.32 -5.16 0.65
C ILE A 11 3.46 -4.68 1.56
N ILE A 12 3.66 -5.30 2.72
CA ILE A 12 4.82 -5.00 3.58
C ILE A 12 6.12 -5.20 2.80
N LYS A 13 6.26 -6.34 2.11
CA LYS A 13 7.45 -6.62 1.30
C LYS A 13 7.64 -5.59 0.17
N ALA A 14 6.56 -5.18 -0.49
CA ALA A 14 6.61 -4.15 -1.52
C ALA A 14 7.06 -2.80 -0.93
N VAL A 15 6.55 -2.42 0.25
CA VAL A 15 6.96 -1.21 0.97
C VAL A 15 8.41 -1.26 1.39
N GLU A 16 8.89 -2.39 1.91
CA GLU A 16 10.30 -2.59 2.26
C GLU A 16 11.22 -2.40 1.04
N ALA A 17 10.80 -2.90 -0.13
CA ALA A 17 11.53 -2.73 -1.39
C ALA A 17 11.58 -1.27 -1.89
N LEU A 18 10.65 -0.41 -1.44
CA LEU A 18 10.69 1.02 -1.74
C LEU A 18 11.72 1.79 -0.88
N ASP A 19 12.34 1.12 0.10
CA ASP A 19 13.34 1.65 1.04
C ASP A 19 12.97 3.04 1.58
N LEU A 20 11.75 3.18 2.07
CA LEU A 20 11.27 4.45 2.59
C LEU A 20 12.03 4.78 3.88
N LYS A 21 12.58 5.98 3.96
CA LYS A 21 13.23 6.52 5.16
C LYS A 21 12.53 7.78 5.64
N ASP A 22 12.61 8.03 6.94
CA ASP A 22 12.29 9.33 7.51
C ASP A 22 13.47 10.32 7.37
N LYS A 23 13.34 11.47 8.04
CA LYS A 23 14.32 12.57 8.01
C LYS A 23 15.67 12.18 8.62
N ASP A 24 15.68 11.20 9.51
CA ASP A 24 16.84 10.72 10.25
C ASP A 24 17.42 9.44 9.62
N GLY A 25 16.88 9.00 8.47
CA GLY A 25 17.32 7.79 7.77
C GLY A 25 16.74 6.49 8.35
N ILE A 26 15.75 6.58 9.23
CA ILE A 26 15.15 5.44 9.93
C ILE A 26 13.97 4.90 9.11
N SER A 27 13.84 3.57 9.06
CA SER A 27 12.70 2.93 8.41
C SER A 27 11.41 3.19 9.18
N PRO A 28 10.28 3.50 8.51
CA PRO A 28 9.02 3.80 9.17
C PRO A 28 8.41 2.56 9.84
N ASP A 29 7.58 2.80 10.86
CA ASP A 29 6.76 1.75 11.48
C ASP A 29 5.68 1.26 10.50
N LEU A 30 5.72 -0.04 10.20
CA LEU A 30 4.81 -0.70 9.26
C LEU A 30 3.58 -1.31 9.94
N SER A 31 3.50 -1.29 11.28
CA SER A 31 2.43 -1.94 12.05
C SER A 31 1.02 -1.38 11.79
N ARG A 32 0.95 -0.18 11.20
CA ARG A 32 -0.31 0.50 10.85
C ARG A 32 -0.80 0.21 9.44
N ILE A 33 -0.04 -0.54 8.65
CA ILE A 33 -0.48 -1.01 7.35
C ILE A 33 -1.64 -1.99 7.56
N ALA A 34 -2.74 -1.73 6.87
CA ALA A 34 -3.91 -2.58 6.85
C ALA A 34 -4.26 -2.93 5.41
N VAL A 35 -4.82 -4.14 5.24
CA VAL A 35 -5.47 -4.60 4.02
C VAL A 35 -6.88 -5.02 4.41
N GLU A 36 -7.86 -4.38 3.79
CA GLU A 36 -9.27 -4.52 4.14
C GLU A 36 -10.09 -4.65 2.85
N PRO A 37 -11.33 -5.18 2.92
CA PRO A 37 -12.25 -5.07 1.79
C PRO A 37 -12.47 -3.58 1.46
N PRO A 38 -12.53 -3.20 0.17
CA PRO A 38 -12.91 -1.85 -0.19
C PRO A 38 -14.33 -1.56 0.27
N ARG A 39 -14.63 -0.27 0.50
CA ARG A 39 -15.98 0.16 0.90
C ARG A 39 -17.02 0.02 -0.23
N ASP A 40 -16.54 0.03 -1.47
CA ASP A 40 -17.33 -0.09 -2.68
C ASP A 40 -16.70 -1.21 -3.51
N ASP A 41 -17.47 -2.25 -3.82
CA ASP A 41 -17.00 -3.43 -4.54
C ASP A 41 -16.51 -3.09 -5.96
N SER A 42 -16.91 -1.96 -6.54
CA SER A 42 -16.38 -1.48 -7.82
C SER A 42 -14.89 -1.14 -7.75
N HIS A 43 -14.34 -0.89 -6.55
CA HIS A 43 -12.93 -0.59 -6.36
C HIS A 43 -12.05 -1.85 -6.36
N GLY A 44 -12.63 -3.05 -6.35
CA GLY A 44 -11.93 -4.32 -6.44
C GLY A 44 -12.11 -5.19 -5.21
N ASP A 45 -11.13 -6.05 -4.96
CA ASP A 45 -11.21 -7.09 -3.94
C ASP A 45 -10.54 -6.68 -2.62
N LEU A 46 -9.49 -5.86 -2.72
CA LEU A 46 -8.68 -5.43 -1.57
C LEU A 46 -8.37 -3.94 -1.65
N ALA A 47 -8.26 -3.29 -0.49
CA ALA A 47 -7.76 -1.94 -0.36
C ALA A 47 -6.71 -1.87 0.74
N THR A 48 -5.65 -1.07 0.52
CA THR A 48 -4.64 -0.79 1.55
C THR A 48 -4.47 0.69 1.82
N ASN A 49 -4.26 1.01 3.11
CA ASN A 49 -3.97 2.36 3.60
C ASN A 49 -2.46 2.68 3.67
N ALA A 50 -1.59 1.77 3.21
CA ALA A 50 -0.15 1.82 3.46
C ALA A 50 0.48 3.18 3.13
N ALA A 51 0.15 3.74 1.96
CA ALA A 51 0.70 5.03 1.57
C ALA A 51 0.26 6.17 2.50
N MET A 52 -0.96 6.15 3.02
CA MET A 52 -1.44 7.19 3.94
C MET A 52 -0.70 7.15 5.28
N VAL A 53 -0.50 5.96 5.84
CA VAL A 53 0.11 5.81 7.17
C VAL A 53 1.63 6.03 7.12
N LEU A 54 2.27 5.75 5.99
CA LEU A 54 3.71 5.89 5.79
C LEU A 54 4.13 7.28 5.28
N ALA A 55 3.26 8.01 4.58
CA ALA A 55 3.60 9.30 4.01
C ALA A 55 3.98 10.35 5.05
N LYS A 56 3.24 10.43 6.16
CA LYS A 56 3.53 11.39 7.24
C LYS A 56 4.91 11.16 7.88
N PRO A 57 5.27 9.95 8.38
CA PRO A 57 6.58 9.73 8.99
C PRO A 57 7.73 9.89 7.98
N THR A 58 7.51 9.56 6.70
CA THR A 58 8.55 9.69 5.66
C THR A 58 8.59 11.08 4.99
N GLY A 59 7.70 12.01 5.37
CA GLY A 59 7.63 13.34 4.79
C GLY A 59 7.21 13.38 3.31
N GLN A 60 6.53 12.34 2.81
CA GLN A 60 6.14 12.19 1.41
C GLN A 60 4.70 12.64 1.16
N ASN A 61 4.39 12.95 -0.11
CA ASN A 61 2.99 13.14 -0.52
C ASN A 61 2.29 11.76 -0.53
N PRO A 62 1.15 11.59 0.17
CA PRO A 62 0.52 10.27 0.27
C PRO A 62 0.00 9.72 -1.06
N ARG A 63 -0.46 10.57 -1.98
CA ARG A 63 -0.92 10.14 -3.30
C ARG A 63 0.24 9.71 -4.19
N ALA A 64 1.36 10.44 -4.18
CA ALA A 64 2.55 10.04 -4.91
C ALA A 64 3.15 8.73 -4.37
N LEU A 65 3.12 8.53 -3.04
CA LEU A 65 3.54 7.26 -2.44
C LEU A 65 2.59 6.12 -2.82
N ALA A 66 1.28 6.37 -2.89
CA ALA A 66 0.30 5.41 -3.34
C ALA A 66 0.53 4.98 -4.79
N GLU A 67 0.88 5.92 -5.68
CA GLU A 67 1.22 5.62 -7.08
C GLU A 67 2.46 4.73 -7.20
N ARG A 68 3.52 5.03 -6.42
CA ARG A 68 4.73 4.19 -6.36
C ARG A 68 4.42 2.78 -5.86
N LEU A 69 3.63 2.68 -4.80
CA LEU A 69 3.21 1.39 -4.24
C LEU A 69 2.34 0.61 -5.23
N ALA A 70 1.36 1.28 -5.85
CA ALA A 70 0.51 0.68 -6.88
C ALA A 70 1.35 0.13 -8.04
N GLN A 71 2.36 0.88 -8.49
CA GLN A 71 3.27 0.40 -9.54
C GLN A 71 4.04 -0.85 -9.11
N ALA A 72 4.55 -0.90 -7.87
CA ALA A 72 5.25 -2.08 -7.36
C ALA A 72 4.33 -3.31 -7.22
N LEU A 73 3.05 -3.09 -6.87
CA LEU A 73 2.08 -4.18 -6.70
C LEU A 73 1.58 -4.75 -8.03
N ARG A 74 1.71 -4.04 -9.15
CA ARG A 74 1.40 -4.56 -10.50
C ARG A 74 2.32 -5.70 -10.93
N ASP A 75 3.48 -5.83 -10.31
CA ASP A 75 4.42 -6.93 -10.59
C ASP A 75 4.03 -8.22 -9.87
N ASP A 76 3.06 -8.17 -8.94
CA ASP A 76 2.49 -9.37 -8.32
C ASP A 76 1.54 -10.06 -9.31
N LYS A 77 1.80 -11.34 -9.59
CA LYS A 77 1.03 -12.17 -10.53
C LYS A 77 -0.45 -12.34 -10.15
N ASP A 78 -0.79 -12.16 -8.87
CA ASP A 78 -2.15 -12.32 -8.34
C ASP A 78 -2.87 -10.96 -8.30
N VAL A 79 -2.28 -9.89 -8.87
CA VAL A 79 -2.88 -8.55 -9.01
C VAL A 79 -3.13 -8.28 -10.49
N ALA A 80 -4.39 -8.20 -10.88
CA ALA A 80 -4.81 -7.85 -12.24
C ALA A 80 -4.75 -6.33 -12.47
N ALA A 81 -5.10 -5.52 -11.47
CA ALA A 81 -5.06 -4.06 -11.58
C ALA A 81 -4.89 -3.36 -10.23
N THR A 82 -4.35 -2.15 -10.27
CA THR A 82 -4.16 -1.29 -9.10
C THR A 82 -4.72 0.10 -9.37
N GLU A 83 -5.48 0.65 -8.42
CA GLU A 83 -6.08 1.98 -8.52
C GLU A 83 -5.78 2.83 -7.28
N VAL A 84 -5.38 4.09 -7.47
CA VAL A 84 -5.15 5.03 -6.37
C VAL A 84 -6.40 5.87 -6.13
N ALA A 85 -7.01 5.71 -4.97
CA ALA A 85 -8.24 6.40 -4.59
C ALA A 85 -8.01 7.44 -3.48
N GLY A 86 -8.79 8.53 -3.55
CA GLY A 86 -8.83 9.58 -2.54
C GLY A 86 -7.43 10.14 -2.19
N PRO A 87 -7.09 10.25 -0.90
CA PRO A 87 -5.82 10.84 -0.47
C PRO A 87 -4.63 9.89 -0.60
N GLY A 88 -4.82 8.58 -0.86
CA GLY A 88 -3.73 7.62 -0.94
C GLY A 88 -4.10 6.17 -0.58
N PHE A 89 -5.34 5.76 -0.77
CA PHE A 89 -5.68 4.34 -0.74
C PHE A 89 -5.23 3.68 -2.04
N VAL A 90 -4.76 2.44 -1.96
CA VAL A 90 -4.47 1.61 -3.14
C VAL A 90 -5.45 0.45 -3.15
N ASN A 91 -6.32 0.42 -4.15
CA ASN A 91 -7.24 -0.69 -4.38
C ASN A 91 -6.63 -1.68 -5.37
N LEU A 92 -6.92 -2.97 -5.18
CA LEU A 92 -6.40 -4.09 -5.95
C LEU A 92 -7.57 -4.91 -6.49
N ARG A 93 -7.46 -5.32 -7.75
CA ARG A 93 -8.27 -6.33 -8.43
C ARG A 93 -7.35 -7.45 -8.91
#